data_AF-A0A2U0SVN4-F1
#
_entry.id   AF-A0A2U0SVN4-F1
#
_cell.length_a   1.000
_cell.length_b   1.000
_cell.length_c   1.000
_cell.angle_alpha   90.00
_cell.angle_beta   90.00
_cell.angle_gamma   90.00
#
_symmetry.space_group_name_H-M   'P 1'
#
loop_
_entity.id
_entity.type
_entity.pdbx_description
1 polymer ?
#
loop_
_entity_poly.entity_id
_entity_poly.type
_entity_poly.pdbx_seq_one_letter_code
_entity_poly.pdbx_strand_id
1 'polypeptide(L)'
;MDGSVGRSSDSERREAALSSAMRVEQLADSLSQAAVTLHGAVMRAIRKRASQGENGISHSQAQAVFALEVALRQQANQLYADAAGHTVTGLETAQRQLSGLLDTVRLRIARNDDVRHWISLATSLLHLGSAVLAGNPERILSTLGKVRERLQEMTPD
;
A
#
# COMPACT_ATOMS: atom_id res chain seq x y z
N MET A 1 21.03 -41.55 -18.23
CA MET A 1 20.94 -40.71 -17.03
C MET A 1 20.53 -39.32 -17.51
N ASP A 2 19.23 -38.99 -17.56
CA ASP A 2 18.81 -37.67 -18.06
C ASP A 2 17.42 -37.25 -17.51
N GLY A 3 17.19 -37.45 -16.21
CA GLY A 3 15.90 -37.16 -15.56
C GLY A 3 15.97 -36.18 -14.38
N SER A 4 17.16 -35.70 -14.00
CA SER A 4 17.34 -34.92 -12.77
C SER A 4 17.26 -33.40 -12.98
N VAL A 5 17.54 -32.90 -14.18
CA VAL A 5 17.59 -31.44 -14.46
C VAL A 5 16.18 -30.85 -14.58
N GLY A 6 15.23 -31.57 -15.17
CA GLY A 6 13.84 -31.10 -15.33
C GLY A 6 13.08 -30.91 -14.01
N ARG A 7 13.32 -31.77 -13.01
CA ARG A 7 12.61 -31.76 -11.72
C ARG A 7 13.05 -30.60 -10.81
N SER A 8 14.32 -30.22 -10.84
CA SER A 8 14.84 -29.08 -10.05
C SER A 8 14.28 -27.76 -10.58
N SER A 9 14.27 -27.60 -11.91
CA SER A 9 13.81 -26.35 -12.55
C SER A 9 12.31 -26.06 -12.37
N ASP A 10 11.49 -27.10 -12.20
CA ASP A 10 10.05 -26.96 -11.95
C ASP A 10 9.77 -26.63 -10.48
N SER A 11 10.53 -27.22 -9.55
CA SER A 11 10.48 -26.88 -8.12
C SER A 11 10.88 -25.43 -7.87
N GLU A 12 11.99 -24.97 -8.47
CA GLU A 12 12.49 -23.60 -8.33
C GLU A 12 11.50 -22.57 -8.88
N ARG A 13 10.88 -22.82 -10.04
CA ARG A 13 9.84 -21.94 -10.60
C ARG A 13 8.60 -21.90 -9.71
N ARG A 14 8.20 -23.04 -9.15
CA ARG A 14 7.06 -23.12 -8.23
C ARG A 14 7.34 -22.37 -6.93
N GLU A 15 8.53 -22.51 -6.36
CA GLU A 15 8.95 -21.78 -5.17
C GLU A 15 9.01 -20.26 -5.41
N ALA A 16 9.54 -19.83 -6.56
CA ALA A 16 9.53 -18.43 -6.97
C ALA A 16 8.10 -17.89 -7.13
N ALA A 17 7.19 -18.68 -7.72
CA ALA A 17 5.78 -18.33 -7.84
C ALA A 17 5.08 -18.17 -6.49
N LEU A 18 5.28 -19.12 -5.58
CA LEU A 18 4.74 -19.03 -4.22
C LEU A 18 5.29 -17.82 -3.47
N SER A 19 6.60 -17.57 -3.60
CA SER A 19 7.25 -16.42 -2.97
C SER A 19 6.71 -15.09 -3.51
N SER A 20 6.44 -15.01 -4.82
CA SER A 20 5.82 -13.84 -5.42
C SER A 20 4.38 -13.63 -4.95
N ALA A 21 3.57 -14.69 -4.94
CA ALA A 21 2.18 -14.64 -4.49
C ALA A 21 2.09 -14.10 -3.05
N MET A 22 2.89 -14.66 -2.14
CA MET A 22 2.97 -14.19 -0.74
C MET A 22 3.33 -12.69 -0.64
N ARG A 23 4.19 -12.17 -1.52
CA ARG A 23 4.56 -10.75 -1.52
C ARG A 23 3.43 -9.85 -1.99
N VAL A 24 2.68 -10.28 -3.00
CA VAL A 24 1.50 -9.57 -3.48
C VAL A 24 0.41 -9.55 -2.41
N GLU A 25 0.19 -10.68 -1.72
CA GLU A 25 -0.72 -10.76 -0.57
C GLU A 25 -0.30 -9.82 0.57
N GLN A 26 0.98 -9.78 0.93
CA GLN A 26 1.48 -8.86 1.96
C GLN A 26 1.24 -7.38 1.61
N LEU A 27 1.38 -7.02 0.33
CA LEU A 27 1.04 -5.68 -0.12
C LEU A 27 -0.48 -5.43 -0.01
N ALA A 28 -1.30 -6.38 -0.44
CA ALA A 28 -2.76 -6.29 -0.32
C ALA A 28 -3.22 -6.14 1.14
N ASP A 29 -2.64 -6.93 2.06
CA ASP A 29 -2.84 -6.82 3.51
C ASP A 29 -2.52 -5.41 3.99
N SER A 30 -1.39 -4.87 3.54
CA SER A 30 -0.91 -3.56 3.97
C SER A 30 -1.77 -2.42 3.43
N LEU A 31 -2.24 -2.49 2.18
CA LEU A 31 -3.18 -1.52 1.62
C LEU A 31 -4.52 -1.56 2.36
N SER A 32 -5.00 -2.75 2.70
CA SER A 32 -6.22 -2.94 3.51
C SER A 32 -6.06 -2.33 4.91
N GLN A 33 -4.91 -2.54 5.55
CA GLN A 33 -4.62 -1.96 6.87
C GLN A 33 -4.44 -0.43 6.82
N ALA A 34 -3.87 0.11 5.73
CA ALA A 34 -3.79 1.54 5.50
C ALA A 34 -5.19 2.15 5.33
N ALA A 35 -6.09 1.50 4.58
CA ALA A 35 -7.48 1.91 4.43
C ALA A 35 -8.23 1.95 5.78
N VAL A 36 -8.07 0.91 6.62
CA VAL A 36 -8.63 0.89 7.98
C VAL A 36 -8.09 2.03 8.83
N THR A 37 -6.79 2.29 8.76
CA THR A 37 -6.15 3.37 9.53
C THR A 37 -6.65 4.74 9.07
N LEU A 38 -6.79 4.93 7.75
CA LEU A 38 -7.33 6.15 7.14
C LEU A 38 -8.78 6.40 7.55
N HIS A 39 -9.60 5.33 7.56
CA HIS A 39 -10.97 5.39 8.06
C HIS A 39 -11.03 5.82 9.54
N GLY A 40 -10.16 5.25 10.38
CA GLY A 40 -10.06 5.64 11.79
C GLY A 40 -9.68 7.11 11.96
N ALA A 41 -8.70 7.59 11.18
CA ALA A 41 -8.22 8.97 11.24
C ALA A 41 -9.30 9.97 10.79
N VAL A 42 -9.99 9.70 9.67
CA VAL A 42 -11.06 10.59 9.17
C VAL A 42 -12.23 10.67 10.14
N MET A 43 -12.65 9.53 10.72
CA MET A 43 -13.72 9.50 11.70
C MET A 43 -13.36 10.28 12.98
N ARG A 44 -12.08 10.21 13.39
CA ARG A 44 -11.57 10.99 14.52
C ARG A 44 -11.59 12.49 14.22
N ALA A 45 -11.20 12.91 13.02
CA ALA A 45 -11.25 14.30 12.59
C ALA A 45 -12.68 14.85 12.44
N ILE A 46 -13.63 14.03 11.98
CA ILE A 46 -15.06 14.38 11.93
C ILE A 46 -15.59 14.61 13.34
N ARG A 47 -15.30 13.70 14.29
CA ARG A 47 -15.70 13.86 15.69
C ARG A 47 -15.08 15.10 16.34
N LYS A 48 -13.81 15.40 16.02
CA LYS A 48 -13.12 16.61 16.49
C LYS A 48 -13.83 17.88 16.01
N ARG A 49 -14.24 17.93 14.73
CA ARG A 49 -15.05 19.03 14.20
C ARG A 49 -16.39 19.18 14.93
N ALA A 50 -17.06 18.05 15.21
CA ALA A 50 -18.35 18.07 15.90
C ALA A 50 -18.24 18.59 17.35
N SER A 51 -17.11 18.35 18.04
CA SER A 51 -16.92 18.78 19.44
C SER A 51 -16.19 20.11 19.61
N GLN A 52 -15.32 20.49 18.68
CA GLN A 52 -14.43 21.67 18.78
C GLN A 52 -14.72 22.74 17.72
N GLY A 53 -15.83 22.62 16.98
CA GLY A 53 -16.22 23.58 15.94
C GLY A 53 -15.36 23.45 14.68
N GLU A 54 -14.93 24.55 14.08
CA GLU A 54 -14.19 24.53 12.80
C GLU A 54 -12.80 23.84 12.88
N ASN A 55 -12.33 23.50 14.09
CA ASN A 55 -11.13 22.73 14.33
C ASN A 55 -11.33 21.25 13.97
N GLY A 56 -11.36 20.93 12.67
CA GLY A 56 -11.42 19.58 12.13
C GLY A 56 -11.61 19.53 10.62
N ILE A 57 -11.83 18.33 10.07
CA ILE A 57 -11.90 18.11 8.61
C ILE A 57 -13.17 18.69 7.99
N SER A 58 -13.09 19.31 6.80
CA SER A 58 -14.28 19.73 6.05
C SER A 58 -15.06 18.56 5.47
N HIS A 59 -16.33 18.79 5.11
CA HIS A 59 -17.14 17.75 4.45
C HIS A 59 -16.50 17.29 3.13
N SER A 60 -16.03 18.21 2.30
CA SER A 60 -15.37 17.90 1.03
C SER A 60 -14.06 17.12 1.23
N GLN A 61 -13.28 17.48 2.25
CA GLN A 61 -12.07 16.75 2.61
C GLN A 61 -12.40 15.33 3.10
N ALA A 62 -13.43 15.17 3.92
CA ALA A 62 -13.86 13.85 4.39
C ALA A 62 -14.30 12.96 3.23
N GLN A 63 -15.08 13.49 2.29
CA GLN A 63 -15.48 12.78 1.06
C GLN A 63 -14.26 12.33 0.24
N ALA A 64 -13.27 13.20 0.05
CA ALA A 64 -12.04 12.86 -0.67
C ALA A 64 -11.27 11.72 0.02
N VAL A 65 -11.16 11.77 1.35
CA VAL A 65 -10.49 10.71 2.12
C VAL A 65 -11.26 9.39 2.05
N PHE A 66 -12.60 9.39 2.10
CA PHE A 66 -13.39 8.17 1.92
C PHE A 66 -13.24 7.57 0.52
N ALA A 67 -13.20 8.39 -0.53
CA ALA A 67 -12.97 7.90 -1.89
C ALA A 67 -11.62 7.17 -2.01
N LEU A 68 -10.57 7.72 -1.39
CA LEU A 68 -9.24 7.08 -1.34
C LEU A 68 -9.26 5.79 -0.52
N GLU A 69 -9.97 5.77 0.60
CA GLU A 69 -10.14 4.59 1.44
C GLU A 69 -10.82 3.44 0.67
N VAL A 70 -11.89 3.72 -0.06
CA VAL A 70 -12.56 2.76 -0.93
C VAL A 70 -11.63 2.27 -2.04
N ALA A 71 -10.90 3.17 -2.69
CA ALA A 71 -9.97 2.82 -3.76
C ALA A 71 -8.85 1.89 -3.25
N LEU A 72 -8.32 2.14 -2.05
CA LEU A 72 -7.29 1.28 -1.43
C LEU A 72 -7.81 -0.13 -1.21
N ARG A 73 -9.06 -0.28 -0.74
CA ARG A 73 -9.69 -1.60 -0.55
C ARG A 73 -9.93 -2.31 -1.87
N GLN A 74 -10.42 -1.61 -2.89
CA GLN A 74 -10.64 -2.18 -4.21
C GLN A 74 -9.33 -2.70 -4.81
N GLN A 75 -8.25 -1.91 -4.69
CA GLN A 75 -6.95 -2.31 -5.17
C GLN A 75 -6.34 -3.47 -4.36
N ALA A 76 -6.52 -3.50 -3.05
CA ALA A 76 -6.13 -4.64 -2.24
C ALA A 76 -6.84 -5.93 -2.70
N ASN A 77 -8.15 -5.87 -2.95
CA ASN A 77 -8.92 -7.00 -3.47
C ASN A 77 -8.42 -7.46 -4.85
N GLN A 78 -8.03 -6.53 -5.72
CA GLN A 78 -7.41 -6.86 -7.01
C GLN A 78 -6.07 -7.57 -6.83
N LEU A 79 -5.22 -7.10 -5.91
CA LEU A 79 -3.93 -7.73 -5.61
C LEU A 79 -4.10 -9.15 -5.03
N TYR A 80 -5.07 -9.38 -4.13
CA TYR A 80 -5.35 -10.74 -3.66
C TYR A 80 -5.79 -11.66 -4.81
N ALA A 81 -6.60 -11.16 -5.75
CA ALA A 81 -7.01 -11.94 -6.91
C ALA A 81 -5.83 -12.24 -7.85
N ASP A 82 -4.91 -11.28 -8.03
CA ASP A 82 -3.71 -11.42 -8.85
C ASP A 82 -2.65 -12.35 -8.23
N ALA A 83 -2.50 -12.31 -6.90
CA ALA A 83 -1.59 -13.21 -6.17
C ALA A 83 -1.89 -14.69 -6.41
N ALA A 84 -3.16 -15.04 -6.62
CA ALA A 84 -3.58 -16.40 -6.95
C ALA A 84 -3.23 -16.83 -8.39
N GLY A 85 -2.89 -15.87 -9.28
CA GLY A 85 -2.76 -16.09 -10.72
C GLY A 85 -1.33 -16.10 -11.27
N HIS A 86 -0.40 -15.28 -10.74
CA HIS A 86 0.85 -14.99 -11.46
C HIS A 86 2.11 -14.72 -10.61
N THR A 87 3.28 -14.90 -11.24
CA THR A 87 4.58 -14.40 -10.77
C THR A 87 4.72 -12.92 -11.12
N VAL A 88 4.78 -12.05 -10.11
CA VAL A 88 5.04 -10.62 -10.26
C VAL A 88 6.55 -10.38 -10.18
N THR A 89 7.16 -10.22 -11.35
CA THR A 89 8.59 -9.94 -11.47
C THR A 89 8.91 -8.55 -10.92
N GLY A 90 9.99 -8.42 -10.12
CA GLY A 90 10.49 -7.13 -9.61
C GLY A 90 10.06 -6.74 -8.19
N LEU A 91 9.10 -7.47 -7.59
CA LEU A 91 8.70 -7.23 -6.19
C LEU A 91 9.74 -7.75 -5.18
N GLU A 92 10.59 -8.69 -5.60
CA GLU A 92 11.59 -9.34 -4.75
C GLU A 92 12.63 -8.37 -4.19
N THR A 93 13.16 -7.49 -5.04
CA THR A 93 14.18 -6.50 -4.66
C THR A 93 13.60 -5.41 -3.75
N ALA A 94 12.31 -5.11 -3.91
CA ALA A 94 11.62 -4.05 -3.19
C ALA A 94 11.00 -4.48 -1.84
N GLN A 95 10.82 -5.79 -1.59
CA GLN A 95 9.98 -6.28 -0.49
C GLN A 95 10.40 -5.78 0.90
N ARG A 96 11.68 -5.86 1.27
CA ARG A 96 12.13 -5.44 2.61
C ARG A 96 11.91 -3.95 2.85
N GLN A 97 12.10 -3.14 1.82
CA GLN A 97 11.85 -1.70 1.89
C GLN A 97 10.36 -1.41 1.98
N LEU A 98 9.55 -2.19 1.27
CA LEU A 98 8.10 -2.06 1.24
C LEU A 98 7.46 -2.32 2.62
N SER A 99 7.78 -3.43 3.29
CA SER A 99 7.16 -3.77 4.58
C SER A 99 7.41 -2.71 5.67
N GLY A 100 8.66 -2.30 5.88
CA GLY A 100 8.98 -1.28 6.89
C GLY A 100 8.39 0.10 6.56
N LEU A 101 8.27 0.43 5.28
CA LEU A 101 7.68 1.67 4.82
C LEU A 101 6.16 1.68 5.06
N LEU A 102 5.44 0.58 4.82
CA LEU A 102 4.00 0.50 5.03
C LEU A 102 3.60 0.59 6.50
N ASP A 103 4.39 0.02 7.41
CA ASP A 103 4.18 0.21 8.86
C ASP A 103 4.38 1.68 9.26
N THR A 104 5.37 2.34 8.67
CA THR A 104 5.62 3.77 8.89
C THR A 104 4.46 4.63 8.36
N VAL A 105 3.91 4.31 7.18
CA VAL A 105 2.72 4.97 6.62
C VAL A 105 1.55 4.90 7.61
N ARG A 106 1.24 3.72 8.12
CA ARG A 106 0.14 3.52 9.06
C ARG A 106 0.35 4.35 10.33
N LEU A 107 1.55 4.31 10.89
CA LEU A 107 1.90 5.09 12.06
C LEU A 107 1.73 6.60 11.81
N ARG A 108 2.11 7.08 10.62
CA ARG A 108 2.01 8.49 10.26
C ARG A 108 0.56 8.94 10.07
N ILE A 109 -0.27 8.16 9.39
CA ILE A 109 -1.71 8.44 9.25
C ILE A 109 -2.40 8.44 10.62
N ALA A 110 -2.04 7.50 11.51
CA ALA A 110 -2.63 7.43 12.83
C ALA A 110 -2.31 8.66 13.71
N ARG A 111 -1.09 9.18 13.62
CA ARG A 111 -0.55 10.25 14.50
C ARG A 111 -0.70 11.67 13.97
N ASN A 112 -0.80 11.88 12.66
CA ASN A 112 -0.90 13.20 12.05
C ASN A 112 -2.37 13.57 11.81
N ASP A 113 -2.78 14.82 12.08
CA ASP A 113 -4.15 15.34 11.88
C ASP A 113 -4.31 16.16 10.57
N ASP A 114 -3.26 16.33 9.76
CA ASP A 114 -3.28 17.05 8.48
C ASP A 114 -3.74 16.13 7.34
N VAL A 115 -4.96 16.42 6.88
CA VAL A 115 -5.67 15.69 5.83
C VAL A 115 -4.92 15.71 4.50
N ARG A 116 -4.17 16.78 4.18
CA ARG A 116 -3.42 16.85 2.91
C ARG A 116 -2.36 15.76 2.85
N HIS A 117 -1.70 15.50 3.99
CA HIS A 117 -0.72 14.44 4.07
C HIS A 117 -1.35 13.05 3.95
N TRP A 118 -2.53 12.83 4.55
CA TRP A 118 -3.26 11.58 4.39
C TRP A 118 -3.62 11.32 2.92
N ILE A 119 -4.15 12.34 2.25
CA ILE A 119 -4.49 12.27 0.82
C ILE A 119 -3.25 11.92 -0.01
N SER A 120 -2.16 12.68 0.17
CA SER A 120 -0.91 12.47 -0.57
C SER A 120 -0.32 11.08 -0.37
N LEU A 121 -0.33 10.57 0.88
CA LEU A 121 0.11 9.21 1.19
C LEU A 121 -0.79 8.16 0.54
N ALA A 122 -2.11 8.26 0.72
CA ALA A 122 -3.05 7.29 0.16
C ALA A 122 -2.97 7.23 -1.37
N THR A 123 -2.85 8.38 -2.03
CA THR A 123 -2.62 8.44 -3.48
C THR A 123 -1.30 7.79 -3.88
N SER A 124 -0.23 7.97 -3.11
CA SER A 124 1.06 7.34 -3.40
C SER A 124 1.02 5.82 -3.24
N LEU A 125 0.28 5.32 -2.23
CA LEU A 125 0.00 3.89 -2.07
C LEU A 125 -0.81 3.32 -3.23
N LEU A 126 -1.81 4.05 -3.71
CA LEU A 126 -2.60 3.65 -4.88
C LEU A 126 -1.72 3.50 -6.13
N HIS A 127 -0.82 4.45 -6.37
CA HIS A 127 0.12 4.36 -7.48
C HIS A 127 1.07 3.17 -7.35
N LEU A 128 1.51 2.85 -6.14
CA LEU A 128 2.34 1.69 -5.88
C LEU A 128 1.59 0.38 -6.16
N GLY A 129 0.36 0.22 -5.66
CA GLY A 129 -0.46 -0.96 -5.97
C GLY A 129 -0.72 -1.11 -7.47
N SER A 130 -0.94 -0.01 -8.19
CA SER A 130 -1.10 -0.02 -9.65
C SER A 130 0.19 -0.41 -10.38
N ALA A 131 1.36 0.01 -9.89
CA ALA A 131 2.64 -0.37 -10.46
C ALA A 131 2.91 -1.87 -10.29
N VAL A 132 2.51 -2.43 -9.14
CA VAL A 132 2.60 -3.88 -8.86
C VAL A 132 1.66 -4.68 -9.75
N LEU A 133 0.38 -4.29 -9.86
CA LEU A 133 -0.58 -4.92 -10.76
C LEU A 133 -0.15 -4.84 -12.24
N ALA A 134 0.57 -3.78 -12.62
CA ALA A 134 1.10 -3.64 -13.97
C ALA A 134 2.39 -4.46 -14.22
N GLY A 135 2.95 -5.10 -13.19
CA GLY A 135 4.18 -5.90 -13.29
C GLY A 135 5.40 -5.11 -13.77
N ASN A 136 5.49 -3.80 -13.48
CA ASN A 136 6.56 -2.93 -13.96
C ASN A 136 7.56 -2.58 -12.84
N PRO A 137 8.77 -3.20 -12.82
CA PRO A 137 9.74 -3.02 -11.73
C PRO A 137 10.22 -1.58 -11.54
N GLU A 138 10.45 -0.85 -12.63
CA GLU A 138 10.91 0.56 -12.57
C GLU A 138 9.85 1.46 -11.94
N ARG A 139 8.59 1.26 -12.31
CA ARG A 139 7.45 1.98 -11.71
C ARG A 139 7.27 1.63 -10.24
N ILE A 140 7.48 0.37 -9.85
CA ILE A 140 7.43 -0.05 -8.44
C ILE A 140 8.49 0.71 -7.63
N LEU A 141 9.73 0.76 -8.11
CA LEU A 141 10.82 1.48 -7.42
C LEU A 141 10.58 2.99 -7.36
N SER A 142 10.10 3.60 -8.44
CA SER A 142 9.77 5.03 -8.47
C SER A 142 8.64 5.38 -7.50
N THR A 143 7.57 4.58 -7.48
CA THR A 143 6.42 4.81 -6.57
C THR A 143 6.79 4.58 -5.11
N LEU A 144 7.64 3.58 -4.82
CA LEU A 144 8.24 3.42 -3.48
C LEU A 144 9.05 4.64 -3.04
N GLY A 145 9.86 5.20 -3.95
CA GLY A 145 10.59 6.44 -3.70
C GLY A 145 9.66 7.58 -3.32
N LYS A 146 8.55 7.75 -4.05
CA LYS A 146 7.52 8.77 -3.75
C LYS A 146 6.87 8.55 -2.39
N VAL A 147 6.49 7.32 -2.04
CA VAL A 147 5.89 7.08 -0.70
C VAL A 147 6.88 7.45 0.41
N ARG A 148 8.17 7.14 0.25
CA ARG A 148 9.21 7.53 1.21
C ARG A 148 9.35 9.04 1.32
N GLU A 149 9.38 9.75 0.20
CA GLU A 149 9.44 11.22 0.17
C GLU A 149 8.25 11.83 0.91
N ARG A 150 7.02 11.34 0.67
CA ARG A 150 5.83 11.78 1.40
C ARG A 150 5.90 11.53 2.91
N LEU A 151 6.51 10.43 3.33
CA LEU A 151 6.70 10.17 4.75
C LEU A 151 7.70 11.14 5.38
N GLN A 152 8.75 11.51 4.65
CA GLN A 152 9.74 12.49 5.11
C GLN A 152 9.10 13.87 5.28
N GLU A 153 8.31 14.32 4.30
CA GLU A 153 7.53 15.59 4.36
C GLU A 153 6.61 15.67 5.60
N MET A 154 6.17 14.53 6.13
CA MET A 154 5.30 14.50 7.30
C MET A 154 6.04 14.60 8.63
N THR A 155 7.37 14.54 8.65
CA THR A 155 8.19 14.62 9.87
C THR A 155 8.33 16.08 10.29
N PRO A 156 7.91 16.49 11.50
CA PRO A 156 8.29 17.80 12.01
C PRO A 156 9.80 17.77 12.27
N ASP A 157 10.49 18.85 11.94
CA ASP A 157 11.81 19.15 12.48
C ASP A 157 11.81 19.09 14.02
#